data_AF-A0A8B6BNI6-F1
#
_entry.id   AF-A0A8B6BNI6-F1
#
_cell.length_a   1.000
_cell.length_b   1.000
_cell.length_c   1.000
_cell.angle_alpha   90.00
_cell.angle_beta   90.00
_cell.angle_gamma   90.00
#
_symmetry.space_group_name_H-M   'P 1'
#
loop_
_entity.id
_entity.type
_entity.pdbx_description
1 polymer ?
#
loop_
_entity_poly.entity_id
_entity_poly.type
_entity_poly.pdbx_seq_one_letter_code
_entity_poly.pdbx_strand_id
1 'polypeptide(L)'
;MCQKCKEKIHPKFKLANEHKIVHIKDIENKEVQVRNYENEIHFGDIKCTDHSDQTCCMYCKSCDKLVCVQCVIKTHKSHVFEEISSGYSFKRENLRKHTLTMKKQGEILTNEIEKLEKIQEDNKIQYEEVNEKIITHEKVVKDEIEKFAKSVKNGLDTKWDLIQVDTKREIDSVKERRMTIQERMKKAEDLMNIKDGNKFFKNIKDMEISLKEDNFGLLKFNNGSSKDAENPCTKIELKIGKEYLTTADTVDRVAHCKDGHIWICSNIGKSGILQKVKPTGNMLKEISSYEIIVYDMAVSKWNGILLCTNDNKIQGIDERIGRLRNLKLDLGIGILGYVIPTAICSREFLIVVGAINNDYPKHGKRVVIRMNEKGQNEHVFEYDTYGQPISNILFL
;
A
#
# COMPACT_ATOMS: atom_id res chain seq x y z
N MET A 1 -52.15 -8.69 -29.00
CA MET A 1 -52.27 -10.04 -28.40
C MET A 1 -51.50 -11.02 -29.26
N CYS A 2 -50.68 -11.91 -28.69
CA CYS A 2 -49.96 -12.92 -29.48
C CYS A 2 -50.88 -14.10 -29.86
N GLN A 3 -50.52 -14.84 -30.90
CA GLN A 3 -51.37 -15.88 -31.49
C GLN A 3 -51.70 -17.02 -30.50
N LYS A 4 -50.74 -17.38 -29.63
CA LYS A 4 -50.96 -18.35 -28.55
C LYS A 4 -52.08 -17.93 -27.58
N CYS A 5 -52.14 -16.66 -27.18
CA CYS A 5 -53.16 -16.20 -26.25
C CYS A 5 -54.56 -16.20 -26.91
N LYS A 6 -54.63 -15.77 -28.19
CA LYS A 6 -55.86 -15.71 -28.97
C LYS A 6 -56.48 -17.10 -29.21
N GLU A 7 -55.65 -18.11 -29.46
CA GLU A 7 -56.13 -19.44 -29.85
C GLU A 7 -56.29 -20.40 -28.68
N LYS A 8 -55.49 -20.26 -27.60
CA LYS A 8 -55.45 -21.28 -26.53
C LYS A 8 -56.03 -20.84 -25.18
N ILE A 9 -56.01 -19.54 -24.88
CA ILE A 9 -56.28 -19.04 -23.52
C ILE A 9 -57.63 -18.35 -23.46
N HIS A 10 -57.89 -17.38 -24.33
CA HIS A 10 -59.13 -16.61 -24.30
C HIS A 10 -60.40 -17.38 -24.70
N PRO A 11 -60.39 -18.29 -25.71
CA PRO A 11 -61.61 -19.04 -26.08
C PRO A 11 -62.13 -19.97 -24.99
N LYS A 12 -61.27 -20.36 -24.03
CA LYS A 12 -61.61 -21.30 -22.95
C LYS A 12 -62.20 -20.60 -21.71
N PHE A 13 -62.08 -19.28 -21.61
CA PHE A 13 -62.60 -18.51 -20.48
C PHE A 13 -63.85 -17.75 -20.92
N LYS A 14 -65.04 -18.20 -20.47
CA LYS A 14 -66.33 -17.54 -20.77
C LYS A 14 -66.33 -16.03 -20.46
N LEU A 15 -65.62 -15.61 -19.41
CA LEU A 15 -65.42 -14.21 -19.02
C LEU A 15 -64.64 -13.35 -20.03
N ALA A 16 -63.90 -13.96 -20.95
CA ALA A 16 -63.13 -13.24 -21.96
C ALA A 16 -63.90 -13.00 -23.27
N ASN A 17 -65.04 -13.67 -23.49
CA ASN A 17 -65.82 -13.54 -24.72
C ASN A 17 -66.67 -12.26 -24.76
N GLU A 18 -66.91 -11.63 -23.60
CA GLU A 18 -67.73 -10.40 -23.49
C GLU A 18 -66.88 -9.13 -23.35
N HIS A 19 -65.55 -9.24 -23.29
CA HIS A 19 -64.67 -8.09 -23.11
C HIS A 19 -64.11 -7.61 -24.45
N LYS A 20 -64.35 -6.32 -24.76
CA LYS A 20 -63.74 -5.64 -25.91
C LYS A 20 -62.22 -5.59 -25.71
N ILE A 21 -61.47 -6.25 -26.59
CA ILE A 21 -60.01 -6.15 -26.63
C ILE A 21 -59.66 -4.78 -27.21
N VAL A 22 -58.88 -3.98 -26.47
CA VAL A 22 -58.42 -2.65 -26.88
C VAL A 22 -56.91 -2.68 -27.09
N HIS A 23 -56.39 -2.12 -28.18
CA HIS A 23 -54.94 -2.03 -28.40
C HIS A 23 -54.35 -0.82 -27.65
N ILE A 24 -53.11 -0.96 -27.16
CA ILE A 24 -52.40 0.10 -26.41
C ILE A 24 -52.31 1.41 -27.21
N LYS A 25 -52.12 1.31 -28.54
CA LYS A 25 -52.09 2.46 -29.45
C LYS A 25 -53.44 3.22 -29.51
N ASP A 26 -54.56 2.51 -29.34
CA ASP A 26 -55.90 3.12 -29.36
C ASP A 26 -56.18 3.90 -28.06
N ILE A 27 -55.48 3.56 -26.96
CA ILE A 27 -55.53 4.26 -25.67
C ILE A 27 -54.67 5.53 -25.72
N GLU A 28 -53.49 5.44 -26.33
CA GLU A 28 -52.56 6.58 -26.50
C GLU A 28 -53.14 7.66 -27.43
N ASN A 29 -53.88 7.27 -28.47
CA ASN A 29 -54.51 8.18 -29.43
C ASN A 29 -55.85 8.79 -28.94
N LYS A 30 -56.30 8.49 -27.71
CA LYS A 30 -57.59 8.95 -27.14
C LYS A 30 -58.85 8.58 -27.95
N GLU A 31 -58.74 7.75 -28.99
CA GLU A 31 -59.89 7.29 -29.80
C GLU A 31 -60.78 6.31 -29.02
N VAL A 32 -60.24 5.72 -27.96
CA VAL A 32 -61.03 5.01 -26.96
C VAL A 32 -61.58 6.07 -26.00
N GLN A 33 -62.88 6.37 -26.12
CA GLN A 33 -63.63 6.92 -25.00
C GLN A 33 -63.58 5.88 -23.87
N VAL A 34 -62.53 5.93 -23.06
CA VAL A 34 -62.57 5.42 -21.70
C VAL A 34 -63.73 6.19 -21.11
N ARG A 35 -64.86 5.52 -20.87
CA ARG A 35 -65.99 6.15 -20.17
C ARG A 35 -65.36 6.83 -18.96
N ASN A 36 -65.35 8.16 -18.97
CA ASN A 36 -65.11 8.93 -17.78
C ASN A 36 -66.24 8.51 -16.86
N TYR A 37 -66.01 7.47 -16.08
CA TYR A 37 -66.70 7.27 -14.83
C TYR A 37 -66.21 8.40 -13.91
N GLU A 38 -66.60 9.63 -14.24
CA GLU A 38 -67.18 10.53 -13.24
C GLU A 38 -68.46 9.83 -12.75
N ASN A 39 -68.28 8.66 -12.15
CA ASN A 39 -69.29 8.05 -11.33
C ASN A 39 -69.49 9.07 -10.22
N GLU A 40 -70.63 9.75 -10.24
CA GLU A 40 -71.28 10.18 -9.03
C GLU A 40 -71.15 9.01 -8.05
N ILE A 41 -70.24 9.13 -7.09
CA ILE A 41 -70.05 8.08 -6.11
C ILE A 41 -71.36 8.08 -5.33
N HIS A 42 -72.23 7.10 -5.59
CA HIS A 42 -73.44 6.88 -4.82
C HIS A 42 -73.02 6.40 -3.43
N PHE A 43 -72.59 7.33 -2.57
CA PHE A 43 -72.20 7.07 -1.19
C PHE A 43 -73.34 6.46 -0.37
N GLY A 44 -74.59 6.56 -0.86
CA GLY A 44 -75.79 5.98 -0.27
C GLY A 44 -75.80 4.46 -0.16
N ASP A 45 -74.93 3.74 -0.87
CA ASP A 45 -74.93 2.26 -0.86
C ASP A 45 -73.93 1.65 0.14
N ILE A 46 -73.09 2.46 0.79
CA ILE A 46 -72.09 1.97 1.74
C ILE A 46 -72.79 1.66 3.06
N LYS A 47 -72.94 0.37 3.39
CA LYS A 47 -73.52 -0.07 4.68
C LYS A 47 -72.55 0.11 5.84
N CYS A 48 -73.09 0.42 7.01
CA CYS A 48 -72.30 0.50 8.24
C CYS A 48 -71.94 -0.90 8.74
N THR A 49 -70.68 -1.07 9.15
CA THR A 49 -70.18 -2.34 9.70
C THR A 49 -70.85 -2.72 11.03
N ASP A 50 -71.22 -1.72 11.83
CA ASP A 50 -71.77 -1.91 13.18
C ASP A 50 -73.32 -1.89 13.18
N HIS A 51 -73.93 -1.35 12.12
CA HIS A 51 -75.37 -1.18 11.97
C HIS A 51 -75.77 -1.56 10.53
N SER A 52 -75.95 -2.86 10.28
CA SER A 52 -76.13 -3.43 8.94
C SER A 52 -77.37 -2.94 8.18
N ASP A 53 -78.37 -2.44 8.91
CA ASP A 53 -79.58 -1.81 8.35
C ASP A 53 -79.32 -0.37 7.85
N GLN A 54 -78.30 0.30 8.39
CA GLN A 54 -78.00 1.71 8.13
C GLN A 54 -76.94 1.90 7.04
N THR A 55 -77.05 3.00 6.30
CA THR A 55 -76.02 3.46 5.35
C THR A 55 -75.14 4.52 6.00
N CYS A 56 -73.86 4.51 5.64
CA CYS A 56 -72.90 5.53 6.06
C CYS A 56 -73.21 6.84 5.33
N CYS A 57 -73.43 7.90 6.09
CA CYS A 57 -73.82 9.21 5.57
C CYS A 57 -72.85 10.33 5.95
N MET A 58 -71.91 10.07 6.87
CA MET A 58 -70.96 11.06 7.37
C MET A 58 -69.53 10.49 7.39
N TYR A 59 -68.53 11.35 7.26
CA TYR A 59 -67.13 10.99 7.49
C TYR A 59 -66.66 11.54 8.84
N CYS A 60 -66.14 10.66 9.70
CA CYS A 60 -65.62 11.01 11.02
C CYS A 60 -64.11 11.32 10.93
N LYS A 61 -63.73 12.61 10.99
CA LYS A 61 -62.33 13.06 10.88
C LYS A 61 -61.43 12.46 11.96
N SER A 62 -61.94 12.37 13.18
CA SER A 62 -61.18 11.87 14.34
C SER A 62 -60.82 10.38 14.24
N CYS A 63 -61.55 9.61 13.42
CA CYS A 63 -61.34 8.18 13.25
C CYS A 63 -60.96 7.77 11.82
N ASP A 64 -60.88 8.73 10.91
CA ASP A 64 -60.61 8.52 9.50
C ASP A 64 -61.49 7.43 8.84
N LYS A 65 -62.80 7.43 9.13
CA LYS A 65 -63.74 6.41 8.64
C LYS A 65 -65.14 6.95 8.34
N LEU A 66 -65.86 6.27 7.44
CA LEU A 66 -67.27 6.51 7.15
C LEU A 66 -68.14 5.94 8.28
N VAL A 67 -69.19 6.66 8.67
CA VAL A 67 -70.09 6.31 9.77
C VAL A 67 -71.55 6.59 9.42
N CYS A 68 -72.48 5.80 9.98
CA CYS A 68 -73.92 6.08 9.90
C CYS A 68 -74.39 6.98 11.06
N VAL A 69 -75.65 7.42 11.02
CA VAL A 69 -76.24 8.28 12.06
C VAL A 69 -76.19 7.63 13.45
N GLN A 70 -76.42 6.32 13.57
CA GLN A 70 -76.35 5.64 14.87
C GLN A 70 -74.93 5.65 15.47
N CYS A 71 -73.90 5.47 14.64
CA CYS A 71 -72.50 5.58 15.06
C CYS A 71 -72.18 7.00 15.57
N VAL A 72 -72.69 8.04 14.88
CA VAL A 72 -72.49 9.44 15.31
C VAL A 72 -73.02 9.68 16.72
N ILE A 73 -74.23 9.17 17.02
CA ILE A 73 -74.90 9.40 18.30
C ILE A 73 -74.30 8.56 19.43
N LYS A 74 -73.99 7.28 19.16
CA LYS A 74 -73.60 6.31 20.19
C LYS A 74 -72.10 6.27 20.43
N THR A 75 -71.31 6.03 19.38
CA THR A 75 -69.89 5.67 19.50
C THR A 75 -68.95 6.84 19.21
N HIS A 76 -69.39 7.84 18.45
CA HIS A 76 -68.57 8.97 18.00
C HIS A 76 -69.07 10.33 18.51
N LYS A 77 -69.81 10.37 19.63
CA LYS A 77 -70.57 11.54 20.11
C LYS A 77 -69.77 12.84 20.27
N SER A 78 -68.45 12.76 20.45
CA SER A 78 -67.54 13.90 20.64
C SER A 78 -66.58 14.14 19.45
N HIS A 79 -66.73 13.39 18.35
CA HIS A 79 -65.83 13.49 17.21
C HIS A 79 -66.27 14.57 16.22
N VAL A 80 -65.33 15.00 15.38
CA VAL A 80 -65.60 15.97 14.31
C VAL A 80 -66.04 15.22 13.06
N PHE A 81 -67.16 15.64 12.48
CA PHE A 81 -67.72 15.06 11.26
C PHE A 81 -67.76 16.07 10.13
N GLU A 82 -67.71 15.57 8.90
CA GLU A 82 -67.98 16.33 7.69
C GLU A 82 -68.77 15.49 6.68
N GLU A 83 -69.27 16.15 5.64
CA GLU A 83 -69.89 15.50 4.51
C GLU A 83 -68.88 14.57 3.80
N ILE A 84 -69.34 13.40 3.36
CA ILE A 84 -68.49 12.40 2.71
C ILE A 84 -67.80 12.98 1.47
N SER A 85 -68.47 13.83 0.69
CA SER A 85 -67.94 14.49 -0.50
C SER A 85 -66.71 15.36 -0.19
N SER A 86 -66.74 16.11 0.91
CA SER A 86 -65.63 16.94 1.42
C SER A 86 -64.45 16.06 1.85
N GLY A 87 -64.71 15.06 2.70
CA GLY A 87 -63.67 14.15 3.20
C GLY A 87 -63.00 13.34 2.08
N TYR A 88 -63.80 12.86 1.12
CA TYR A 88 -63.32 12.18 -0.08
C TYR A 88 -62.41 13.08 -0.91
N SER A 89 -62.84 14.31 -1.20
CA SER A 89 -62.08 15.26 -2.00
C SER A 89 -60.74 15.61 -1.35
N PHE A 90 -60.74 15.86 -0.04
CA PHE A 90 -59.52 16.14 0.74
C PHE A 90 -58.54 14.95 0.73
N LYS A 91 -59.03 13.73 1.00
CA LYS A 91 -58.21 12.51 0.98
C LYS A 91 -57.64 12.22 -0.40
N ARG A 92 -58.46 12.38 -1.44
CA ARG A 92 -58.05 12.19 -2.84
C ARG A 92 -56.94 13.17 -3.23
N GLU A 93 -57.07 14.43 -2.85
CA GLU A 93 -56.06 15.45 -3.15
C GLU A 93 -54.76 15.20 -2.39
N ASN A 94 -54.83 14.83 -1.10
CA ASN A 94 -53.65 14.44 -0.35
C ASN A 94 -52.96 13.21 -0.95
N LEU A 95 -53.72 12.19 -1.35
CA LEU A 95 -53.16 11.00 -2.01
C LEU A 95 -52.51 11.35 -3.36
N ARG A 96 -53.09 12.29 -4.11
CA ARG A 96 -52.47 12.81 -5.35
C ARG A 96 -51.14 13.49 -5.06
N LYS A 97 -51.07 14.37 -4.04
CA LYS A 97 -49.82 15.04 -3.64
C LYS A 97 -48.73 14.06 -3.23
N HIS A 98 -49.08 13.04 -2.44
CA HIS A 98 -48.13 11.98 -2.04
C HIS A 98 -47.66 11.19 -3.26
N THR A 99 -48.58 10.76 -4.13
CA THR A 99 -48.24 10.03 -5.37
C THR A 99 -47.30 10.85 -6.26
N LEU A 100 -47.55 12.15 -6.42
CA LEU A 100 -46.68 13.04 -7.21
C LEU A 100 -45.28 13.16 -6.59
N THR A 101 -45.19 13.25 -5.26
CA THR A 101 -43.90 13.32 -4.55
C THR A 101 -43.13 12.03 -4.70
N MET A 102 -43.79 10.88 -4.53
CA MET A 102 -43.18 9.56 -4.73
C MET A 102 -42.69 9.35 -6.16
N LYS A 103 -43.43 9.83 -7.18
CA LYS A 103 -42.99 9.80 -8.57
C LYS A 103 -41.69 10.57 -8.78
N LYS A 104 -41.61 11.80 -8.27
CA LYS A 104 -40.38 12.61 -8.34
C LYS A 104 -39.21 11.95 -7.64
N GLN A 105 -39.44 11.33 -6.48
CA GLN A 105 -38.40 10.58 -5.78
C GLN A 105 -37.95 9.36 -6.59
N GLY A 106 -38.89 8.64 -7.23
CA GLY A 106 -38.58 7.55 -8.14
C GLY A 106 -37.67 7.98 -9.28
N GLU A 107 -37.96 9.12 -9.93
CA GLU A 107 -37.12 9.68 -11.00
C GLU A 107 -35.70 10.03 -10.52
N ILE A 108 -35.57 10.60 -9.32
CA ILE A 108 -34.25 10.91 -8.73
C ILE A 108 -33.46 9.62 -8.51
N LEU A 109 -34.08 8.60 -7.91
CA LEU A 109 -33.44 7.31 -7.64
C LEU A 109 -33.04 6.59 -8.92
N THR A 110 -33.88 6.64 -9.97
CA THR A 110 -33.52 6.08 -11.29
C THR A 110 -32.27 6.75 -11.86
N ASN A 111 -32.20 8.08 -11.82
CA ASN A 111 -31.01 8.81 -12.29
C ASN A 111 -29.76 8.49 -11.44
N GLU A 112 -29.92 8.24 -10.15
CA GLU A 112 -28.82 7.88 -9.26
C GLU A 112 -28.31 6.46 -9.53
N ILE A 113 -29.22 5.51 -9.80
CA ILE A 113 -28.87 4.16 -10.25
C ILE A 113 -28.05 4.21 -11.55
N GLU A 114 -28.51 4.94 -12.57
CA GLU A 114 -27.80 5.06 -13.85
C GLU A 114 -26.38 5.64 -13.68
N LYS A 115 -26.20 6.62 -12.78
CA LYS A 115 -24.88 7.17 -12.44
C LYS A 115 -23.98 6.14 -11.76
N LEU A 116 -24.53 5.38 -10.82
CA LEU A 116 -23.77 4.35 -10.10
C LEU A 116 -23.36 3.20 -11.02
N GLU A 117 -24.24 2.78 -11.94
CA GLU A 117 -23.93 1.76 -12.95
C GLU A 117 -22.79 2.23 -13.88
N LYS A 118 -22.80 3.51 -14.28
CA LYS A 118 -21.69 4.07 -15.06
C LYS A 118 -20.37 4.08 -14.29
N ILE A 119 -20.39 4.50 -13.03
CA ILE A 119 -19.20 4.49 -12.16
C ILE A 119 -18.68 3.06 -11.98
N GLN A 120 -19.58 2.08 -11.85
CA GLN A 120 -19.21 0.67 -11.73
C GLN A 120 -18.46 0.17 -12.97
N GLU A 121 -18.94 0.51 -14.18
CA GLU A 121 -18.27 0.14 -15.43
C GLU A 121 -16.93 0.86 -15.59
N ASP A 122 -16.87 2.16 -15.31
CA ASP A 122 -15.63 2.94 -15.35
C ASP A 122 -14.57 2.36 -14.38
N ASN A 123 -14.97 1.97 -13.18
CA ASN A 123 -14.09 1.33 -12.20
C ASN A 123 -13.57 -0.03 -12.68
N LYS A 124 -14.39 -0.81 -13.38
CA LYS A 124 -13.99 -2.10 -13.94
C LYS A 124 -12.93 -1.92 -15.03
N ILE A 125 -13.12 -0.97 -15.94
CA ILE A 125 -12.15 -0.64 -16.99
C ILE A 125 -10.83 -0.19 -16.36
N GLN A 126 -10.88 0.71 -15.37
CA GLN A 126 -9.67 1.18 -14.68
C GLN A 126 -8.93 0.04 -13.97
N TYR A 127 -9.66 -0.89 -13.34
CA TYR A 127 -9.06 -2.07 -12.72
C TYR A 127 -8.31 -2.93 -13.75
N GLU A 128 -8.93 -3.20 -14.90
CA GLU A 128 -8.32 -3.98 -15.98
C GLU A 128 -7.05 -3.30 -16.52
N GLU A 129 -7.09 -1.98 -16.77
CA GLU A 129 -5.91 -1.22 -17.23
C GLU A 129 -4.74 -1.24 -16.23
N VAL A 130 -5.05 -1.09 -14.93
CA VAL A 130 -4.02 -1.14 -13.89
C VAL A 130 -3.42 -2.54 -13.81
N ASN A 131 -4.23 -3.58 -13.91
CA ASN A 131 -3.76 -4.96 -13.88
C ASN A 131 -2.86 -5.28 -15.09
N GLU A 132 -3.20 -4.83 -16.30
CA GLU A 132 -2.33 -4.98 -17.47
C GLU A 132 -0.99 -4.26 -17.31
N LYS A 133 -0.99 -3.06 -16.73
CA LYS A 133 0.24 -2.32 -16.43
C LYS A 133 1.12 -3.06 -15.42
N ILE A 134 0.53 -3.66 -14.39
CA ILE A 134 1.25 -4.48 -13.41
C ILE A 134 1.91 -5.68 -14.09
N ILE A 135 1.17 -6.45 -14.90
CA ILE A 135 1.68 -7.63 -15.60
C ILE A 135 2.82 -7.23 -16.57
N THR A 136 2.65 -6.12 -17.29
CA THR A 136 3.68 -5.61 -18.21
C THR A 136 4.94 -5.20 -17.46
N HIS A 137 4.79 -4.49 -16.34
CA HIS A 137 5.93 -4.05 -15.55
C HIS A 137 6.67 -5.22 -14.89
N GLU A 138 5.93 -6.22 -14.38
CA GLU A 138 6.50 -7.45 -13.84
C GLU A 138 7.41 -8.14 -14.87
N LYS A 139 6.94 -8.25 -16.12
CA LYS A 139 7.72 -8.83 -17.21
C LYS A 139 9.01 -8.05 -17.49
N VAL A 140 8.93 -6.72 -17.57
CA VAL A 140 10.11 -5.87 -17.81
C VAL A 140 11.14 -6.03 -16.70
N VAL A 141 10.72 -5.99 -15.44
CA VAL A 141 11.62 -6.16 -14.28
C VAL A 141 12.27 -7.53 -14.30
N LYS A 142 11.52 -8.59 -14.61
CA LYS A 142 12.04 -9.95 -14.72
C LYS A 142 13.10 -10.07 -15.83
N ASP A 143 12.84 -9.48 -16.99
CA ASP A 143 13.77 -9.48 -18.12
C ASP A 143 15.06 -8.70 -17.80
N GLU A 144 14.96 -7.58 -17.07
CA GLU A 144 16.11 -6.80 -16.62
C GLU A 144 16.97 -7.54 -15.60
N ILE A 145 16.34 -8.19 -14.61
CA ILE A 145 17.03 -9.04 -13.64
C ILE A 145 17.77 -10.17 -14.36
N GLU A 146 17.15 -10.82 -15.34
CA GLU A 146 17.79 -11.91 -16.08
C GLU A 146 18.98 -11.41 -16.92
N LYS A 147 18.85 -10.25 -17.58
CA LYS A 147 19.96 -9.62 -18.32
C LYS A 147 21.12 -9.28 -17.39
N PHE A 148 20.83 -8.70 -16.23
CA PHE A 148 21.84 -8.36 -15.24
C PHE A 148 22.55 -9.62 -14.73
N ALA A 149 21.80 -10.67 -14.37
CA ALA A 149 22.36 -11.94 -13.92
C ALA A 149 23.28 -12.58 -14.98
N LYS A 150 22.89 -12.56 -16.26
CA LYS A 150 23.74 -13.03 -17.37
C LYS A 150 25.02 -12.22 -17.51
N SER A 151 24.93 -10.88 -17.40
CA SER A 151 26.10 -10.00 -17.47
C SER A 151 27.10 -10.28 -16.33
N VAL A 152 26.62 -10.43 -15.10
CA VAL A 152 27.45 -10.77 -13.93
C VAL A 152 28.12 -12.13 -14.13
N LYS A 153 27.35 -13.15 -14.56
CA LYS A 153 27.90 -14.48 -14.81
C LYS A 153 29.02 -14.45 -15.86
N ASN A 154 28.79 -13.81 -17.00
CA ASN A 154 29.81 -13.69 -18.05
C ASN A 154 31.07 -12.98 -17.56
N GLY A 155 30.91 -11.96 -16.70
CA GLY A 155 32.03 -11.26 -16.07
C GLY A 155 32.84 -12.16 -15.12
N LEU A 156 32.17 -13.04 -14.38
CA LEU A 156 32.82 -14.04 -13.52
C LEU A 156 33.54 -15.11 -14.36
N ASP A 157 32.89 -15.64 -15.38
CA ASP A 157 33.47 -16.66 -16.27
C ASP A 157 34.74 -16.12 -16.94
N THR A 158 34.72 -14.88 -17.46
CA THR A 158 35.90 -14.25 -18.07
C THR A 158 37.06 -14.10 -17.08
N LYS A 159 36.77 -13.69 -15.84
CA LYS A 159 37.81 -13.57 -14.79
C LYS A 159 38.35 -14.93 -14.39
N TRP A 160 37.49 -15.94 -14.29
CA TRP A 160 37.90 -17.30 -13.98
C TRP A 160 38.85 -17.86 -15.04
N ASP A 161 38.54 -17.65 -16.32
CA ASP A 161 39.40 -18.08 -17.43
C ASP A 161 40.79 -17.42 -17.38
N LEU A 162 40.85 -16.13 -17.07
CA LEU A 162 42.13 -15.42 -16.91
C LEU A 162 42.96 -16.00 -15.76
N ILE A 163 42.34 -16.22 -14.60
CA ILE A 163 43.01 -16.82 -13.43
C ILE A 163 43.52 -18.21 -13.76
N GLN A 164 42.74 -19.02 -14.48
CA GLN A 164 43.15 -20.36 -14.91
C GLN A 164 44.37 -20.33 -15.83
N VAL A 165 44.38 -19.41 -16.80
CA VAL A 165 45.52 -19.24 -17.73
C VAL A 165 46.79 -18.80 -16.99
N ASP A 166 46.69 -17.80 -16.10
CA ASP A 166 47.84 -17.30 -15.35
C ASP A 166 48.38 -18.34 -14.37
N THR A 167 47.49 -19.02 -13.63
CA THR A 167 47.88 -20.10 -12.72
C THR A 167 48.58 -21.23 -13.47
N LYS A 168 48.08 -21.60 -14.66
CA LYS A 168 48.73 -22.62 -15.49
C LYS A 168 50.13 -22.18 -15.94
N ARG A 169 50.29 -20.92 -16.36
CA ARG A 169 51.60 -20.36 -16.75
C ARG A 169 52.60 -20.41 -15.59
N GLU A 170 52.16 -20.06 -14.38
CA GLU A 170 53.01 -20.14 -13.18
C GLU A 170 53.39 -21.60 -12.86
N ILE A 171 52.43 -22.52 -12.91
CA ILE A 171 52.69 -23.95 -12.72
C ILE A 171 53.75 -24.45 -13.70
N ASP A 172 53.63 -24.10 -14.98
CA ASP A 172 54.56 -24.55 -16.01
C ASP A 172 55.96 -23.95 -15.81
N SER A 173 56.06 -22.67 -15.41
CA SER A 173 57.34 -22.04 -15.04
C SER A 173 58.00 -22.73 -13.83
N VAL A 174 57.21 -23.06 -12.80
CA VAL A 174 57.70 -23.77 -11.62
C VAL A 174 58.16 -25.19 -11.98
N LYS A 175 57.45 -25.89 -12.87
CA LYS A 175 57.87 -27.22 -13.36
C LYS A 175 59.20 -27.17 -14.09
N GLU A 176 59.39 -26.17 -14.95
CA GLU A 176 60.65 -25.98 -15.70
C GLU A 176 61.82 -25.77 -14.74
N ARG A 177 61.68 -24.85 -13.78
CA ARG A 177 62.69 -24.63 -12.73
C ARG A 177 62.98 -25.88 -11.92
N ARG A 178 61.94 -26.65 -11.56
CA ARG A 178 62.11 -27.92 -10.84
C ARG A 178 62.96 -28.92 -11.66
N MET A 179 62.72 -29.04 -12.96
CA MET A 179 63.51 -29.92 -13.83
C MET A 179 64.99 -29.50 -13.85
N THR A 180 65.27 -28.20 -14.02
CA THR A 180 66.64 -27.69 -13.99
C THR A 180 67.35 -27.99 -12.66
N ILE A 181 66.65 -27.82 -11.53
CA ILE A 181 67.19 -28.15 -10.20
C ILE A 181 67.46 -29.65 -10.09
N GLN A 182 66.53 -30.50 -10.53
CA GLN A 182 66.69 -31.96 -10.50
C GLN A 182 67.89 -32.45 -11.31
N GLU A 183 68.11 -31.89 -12.51
CA GLU A 183 69.29 -32.22 -13.32
C GLU A 183 70.60 -31.82 -12.63
N ARG A 184 70.62 -30.65 -11.97
CA ARG A 184 71.79 -30.20 -11.20
C ARG A 184 72.05 -31.06 -9.98
N MET A 185 71.00 -31.43 -9.23
CA MET A 185 71.11 -32.34 -8.10
C MET A 185 71.72 -33.68 -8.53
N LYS A 186 71.23 -34.25 -9.63
CA LYS A 186 71.79 -35.49 -10.19
C LYS A 186 73.27 -35.36 -10.55
N LYS A 187 73.64 -34.27 -11.24
CA LYS A 187 75.06 -33.99 -11.54
C LYS A 187 75.91 -33.88 -10.27
N ALA A 188 75.38 -33.24 -9.22
CA ALA A 188 76.09 -33.09 -7.95
C ALA A 188 76.28 -34.44 -7.26
N GLU A 189 75.24 -35.27 -7.22
CA GLU A 189 75.32 -36.66 -6.73
C GLU A 189 76.36 -37.48 -7.50
N ASP A 190 76.36 -37.39 -8.84
CA ASP A 190 77.34 -38.07 -9.69
C ASP A 190 78.79 -37.62 -9.38
N LEU A 191 79.01 -36.31 -9.13
CA LEU A 191 80.32 -35.78 -8.75
C LEU A 191 80.78 -36.27 -7.38
N MET A 192 79.87 -36.34 -6.39
CA MET A 192 80.17 -36.86 -5.05
C MET A 192 80.61 -38.32 -5.06
N ASN A 193 80.28 -39.07 -6.11
CA ASN A 193 80.68 -40.47 -6.28
C ASN A 193 82.04 -40.66 -6.99
N ILE A 194 82.74 -39.59 -7.39
CA ILE A 194 84.06 -39.67 -8.04
C ILE A 194 85.14 -40.03 -7.01
N LYS A 195 85.91 -41.10 -7.28
CA LYS A 195 86.99 -41.58 -6.40
C LYS A 195 88.36 -40.90 -6.61
N ASP A 196 88.54 -40.22 -7.74
CA ASP A 196 89.77 -39.48 -8.07
C ASP A 196 89.68 -38.03 -7.59
N GLY A 197 90.47 -37.71 -6.55
CA GLY A 197 90.46 -36.41 -5.90
C GLY A 197 90.81 -35.24 -6.83
N ASN A 198 91.76 -35.40 -7.75
CA ASN A 198 92.15 -34.32 -8.66
C ASN A 198 91.04 -34.01 -9.68
N LYS A 199 90.34 -35.06 -10.15
CA LYS A 199 89.20 -34.91 -11.06
C LYS A 199 87.98 -34.33 -10.35
N PHE A 200 87.77 -34.68 -9.09
CA PHE A 200 86.72 -34.14 -8.23
C PHE A 200 86.87 -32.62 -8.00
N PHE A 201 88.05 -32.16 -7.56
CA PHE A 201 88.28 -30.74 -7.26
C PHE A 201 88.18 -29.84 -8.51
N LYS A 202 88.59 -30.32 -9.68
CA LYS A 202 88.42 -29.58 -10.94
C LYS A 202 86.95 -29.39 -11.29
N ASN A 203 86.16 -30.47 -11.23
CA ASN A 203 84.75 -30.45 -11.64
C ASN A 203 83.84 -29.73 -10.62
N ILE A 204 84.21 -29.73 -9.33
CA ILE A 204 83.47 -28.97 -8.31
C ILE A 204 83.55 -27.47 -8.55
N LYS A 205 84.71 -26.97 -8.96
CA LYS A 205 84.90 -25.52 -9.17
C LYS A 205 84.00 -24.99 -10.29
N ASP A 206 83.82 -25.78 -11.34
CA ASP A 206 82.93 -25.44 -12.46
C ASP A 206 81.44 -25.48 -12.03
N MET A 207 81.07 -26.42 -11.16
CA MET A 207 79.71 -26.49 -10.59
C MET A 207 79.43 -25.34 -9.62
N GLU A 208 80.38 -24.95 -8.78
CA GLU A 208 80.25 -23.81 -7.86
C GLU A 208 80.08 -22.48 -8.59
N ILE A 209 80.74 -22.30 -9.74
CA ILE A 209 80.57 -21.13 -10.60
C ILE A 209 79.14 -21.12 -11.17
N SER A 210 78.68 -22.26 -11.70
CA SER A 210 77.32 -22.41 -12.23
C SER A 210 76.22 -22.20 -11.16
N LEU A 211 76.49 -22.52 -9.89
CA LEU A 211 75.56 -22.28 -8.77
C LEU A 211 75.55 -20.82 -8.28
N LYS A 212 76.62 -20.05 -8.53
CA LYS A 212 76.74 -18.64 -8.13
C LYS A 212 76.18 -17.66 -9.16
N GLU A 213 76.19 -18.02 -10.44
CA GLU A 213 75.64 -17.17 -11.52
C GLU A 213 74.12 -17.08 -11.48
N ASP A 214 73.45 -18.12 -11.00
CA ASP A 214 72.02 -18.09 -10.72
C ASP A 214 71.80 -17.65 -9.27
N ASN A 215 71.34 -16.41 -9.07
CA ASN A 215 70.85 -15.92 -7.79
C ASN A 215 69.68 -16.79 -7.29
N PHE A 216 69.98 -17.94 -6.70
CA PHE A 216 69.08 -18.69 -5.83
C PHE A 216 68.93 -17.91 -4.53
N GLY A 217 68.27 -16.75 -4.62
CA GLY A 217 67.61 -16.20 -3.45
C GLY A 217 66.70 -17.29 -2.92
N LEU A 218 67.04 -17.82 -1.73
CA LEU A 218 66.13 -18.58 -0.88
C LEU A 218 64.73 -18.04 -1.10
N LEU A 219 63.81 -18.90 -1.53
CA LEU A 219 62.40 -18.59 -1.73
C LEU A 219 61.93 -17.74 -0.55
N LYS A 220 61.92 -16.41 -0.73
CA LYS A 220 60.81 -15.65 -0.23
C LYS A 220 59.67 -16.19 -1.05
N PHE A 221 59.00 -17.21 -0.51
CA PHE A 221 57.58 -17.28 -0.70
C PHE A 221 57.14 -15.87 -0.40
N ASN A 222 56.87 -15.10 -1.45
CA ASN A 222 55.95 -14.01 -1.31
C ASN A 222 54.68 -14.73 -0.88
N ASN A 223 54.52 -14.85 0.44
CA ASN A 223 53.25 -14.55 1.07
C ASN A 223 52.93 -13.08 0.73
N GLY A 224 52.89 -12.73 -0.56
CA GLY A 224 51.76 -11.99 -1.01
C GLY A 224 50.61 -12.98 -0.79
N SER A 225 49.96 -13.09 0.38
CA SER A 225 49.15 -11.98 0.91
C SER A 225 49.11 -10.88 -0.13
N SER A 226 48.42 -11.19 -1.22
CA SER A 226 47.87 -10.20 -2.10
C SER A 226 47.28 -9.14 -1.17
N LYS A 227 48.05 -8.09 -0.89
CA LYS A 227 47.55 -6.92 -0.19
C LYS A 227 46.47 -6.26 -1.06
N ASP A 228 46.28 -6.77 -2.28
CA ASP A 228 45.23 -6.42 -3.23
C ASP A 228 44.28 -7.57 -3.62
N ALA A 229 44.34 -8.77 -3.02
CA ALA A 229 43.20 -9.70 -3.08
C ALA A 229 42.45 -9.60 -1.76
N GLU A 230 41.75 -8.47 -1.64
CA GLU A 230 40.52 -8.46 -0.85
C GLU A 230 39.70 -9.67 -1.26
N ASN A 231 39.40 -10.52 -0.29
CA ASN A 231 38.47 -11.64 -0.41
C ASN A 231 37.17 -11.14 -1.10
N PRO A 232 36.88 -11.52 -2.35
CA PRO A 232 35.78 -10.92 -3.10
C PRO A 232 34.41 -11.38 -2.59
N CYS A 233 34.35 -12.38 -1.71
CA CYS A 233 33.10 -12.84 -1.11
C CYS A 233 32.66 -12.03 0.12
N THR A 234 33.47 -11.11 0.66
CA THR A 234 33.08 -10.28 1.82
C THR A 234 32.77 -8.82 1.49
N LYS A 235 32.77 -8.44 0.21
CA LYS A 235 32.24 -7.15 -0.26
C LYS A 235 31.34 -7.34 -1.48
N ILE A 236 30.14 -7.83 -1.24
CA ILE A 236 28.98 -7.20 -1.90
C ILE A 236 28.62 -5.98 -1.04
N GLU A 237 29.56 -5.04 -0.95
CA GLU A 237 29.24 -3.71 -0.46
C GLU A 237 28.44 -3.04 -1.57
N LEU A 238 27.17 -2.75 -1.28
CA LEU A 238 26.39 -1.78 -2.04
C LEU A 238 27.28 -0.57 -2.31
N LYS A 239 27.55 -0.32 -3.59
CA LYS A 239 28.35 0.80 -4.12
C LYS A 239 27.61 2.13 -3.94
N ILE A 240 27.07 2.38 -2.74
CA ILE A 240 26.28 3.57 -2.37
C ILE A 240 27.03 4.40 -1.31
N GLY A 241 28.05 3.88 -0.60
CA GLY A 241 28.53 4.53 0.64
C GLY A 241 30.02 4.85 0.81
N LYS A 242 30.94 4.41 -0.05
CA LYS A 242 32.38 4.46 0.32
C LYS A 242 33.16 5.74 0.03
N GLU A 243 32.66 6.63 -0.82
CA GLU A 243 33.37 7.88 -1.13
C GLU A 243 33.03 9.03 -0.19
N TYR A 244 32.06 8.87 0.72
CA TYR A 244 31.54 9.98 1.55
C TYR A 244 31.45 9.71 3.07
N LEU A 245 31.85 8.53 3.55
CA LEU A 245 31.85 8.21 4.98
C LEU A 245 33.30 8.06 5.47
N THR A 246 33.85 9.14 6.03
CA THR A 246 35.13 9.09 6.74
C THR A 246 34.96 8.33 8.05
N THR A 247 35.73 7.27 8.20
CA THR A 247 36.11 6.54 9.42
C THR A 247 35.57 7.09 10.76
N ALA A 248 34.35 6.68 11.14
CA ALA A 248 33.80 6.52 12.51
C ALA A 248 32.27 6.42 12.51
N ASP A 249 31.61 6.70 11.38
CA ASP A 249 30.16 6.90 11.36
C ASP A 249 29.42 5.62 10.95
N THR A 250 28.79 4.95 11.91
CA THR A 250 27.81 3.91 11.61
C THR A 250 26.54 4.57 11.11
N VAL A 251 26.10 4.18 9.91
CA VAL A 251 24.75 4.51 9.44
C VAL A 251 23.76 3.82 10.36
N ASP A 252 23.01 4.59 11.14
CA ASP A 252 22.09 4.06 12.15
C ASP A 252 20.71 3.76 11.54
N ARG A 253 20.27 4.63 10.60
CA ARG A 253 18.93 4.58 10.01
C ARG A 253 18.93 5.04 8.55
N VAL A 254 18.04 4.44 7.76
CA VAL A 254 17.86 4.73 6.34
C VAL A 254 16.36 4.81 6.01
N ALA A 255 15.95 5.86 5.28
CA ALA A 255 14.57 6.00 4.80
C ALA A 255 14.54 6.37 3.31
N HIS A 256 13.69 5.70 2.54
CA HIS A 256 13.60 5.86 1.08
C HIS A 256 12.53 6.90 0.69
N CYS A 257 12.87 7.81 -0.24
CA CYS A 257 11.95 8.78 -0.81
C CYS A 257 11.34 8.30 -2.14
N LYS A 258 10.15 8.81 -2.49
CA LYS A 258 9.49 8.50 -3.78
C LYS A 258 10.26 9.00 -5.01
N ASP A 259 11.07 10.05 -4.86
CA ASP A 259 11.92 10.60 -5.92
C ASP A 259 13.20 9.77 -6.17
N GLY A 260 13.30 8.58 -5.55
CA GLY A 260 14.45 7.69 -5.64
C GLY A 260 15.61 8.12 -4.73
N HIS A 261 15.52 9.23 -4.01
CA HIS A 261 16.55 9.61 -3.06
C HIS A 261 16.45 8.83 -1.75
N ILE A 262 17.55 8.79 -1.00
CA ILE A 262 17.66 8.09 0.27
C ILE A 262 18.05 9.10 1.34
N TRP A 263 17.39 9.07 2.49
CA TRP A 263 17.85 9.75 3.70
C TRP A 263 18.62 8.78 4.58
N ILE A 264 19.76 9.23 5.07
CA ILE A 264 20.66 8.50 5.95
C ILE A 264 20.80 9.31 7.23
N CYS A 265 20.76 8.65 8.38
CA CYS A 265 21.15 9.23 9.65
C CYS A 265 22.34 8.51 10.24
N SER A 266 23.31 9.30 10.70
CA SER A 266 24.45 8.84 11.50
C SER A 266 24.45 9.65 12.79
N ASN A 267 24.32 8.98 13.95
CA ASN A 267 24.49 9.66 15.22
C ASN A 267 25.97 9.61 15.64
N ILE A 268 26.59 10.78 15.75
CA ILE A 268 27.97 10.94 16.22
C ILE A 268 27.91 11.59 17.60
N GLY A 269 28.05 10.77 18.66
CA GLY A 269 27.96 11.24 20.04
C GLY A 269 26.55 11.75 20.39
N LYS A 270 26.40 13.06 20.64
CA LYS A 270 25.11 13.71 20.94
C LYS A 270 24.49 14.43 19.73
N SER A 271 25.08 14.26 18.56
CA SER A 271 24.71 15.01 17.36
C SER A 271 24.37 14.05 16.23
N GLY A 272 23.16 14.20 15.68
CA GLY A 272 22.68 13.46 14.53
C GLY A 272 22.96 14.25 13.25
N ILE A 273 23.53 13.57 12.26
CA ILE A 273 23.73 14.09 10.92
C ILE A 273 22.72 13.41 9.99
N LEU A 274 21.88 14.22 9.34
CA LEU A 274 20.91 13.78 8.35
C LEU A 274 21.41 14.11 6.95
N GLN A 275 21.63 13.08 6.12
CA GLN A 275 22.09 13.23 4.75
C GLN A 275 21.02 12.78 3.76
N LYS A 276 20.75 13.58 2.72
CA LYS A 276 19.99 13.16 1.54
C LYS A 276 20.98 12.77 0.45
N VAL A 277 20.91 11.54 -0.03
CA VAL A 277 21.81 10.99 -1.06
C VAL A 277 21.03 10.47 -2.26
N LYS A 278 21.63 10.52 -3.45
CA LYS A 278 21.13 9.81 -4.63
C LYS A 278 21.37 8.30 -4.49
N PRO A 279 20.64 7.45 -5.22
CA PRO A 279 20.97 6.02 -5.35
C PRO A 279 22.41 5.76 -5.77
N THR A 280 22.98 6.69 -6.53
CA THR A 280 24.36 6.64 -7.01
C THR A 280 25.40 6.97 -5.93
N GLY A 281 24.98 7.20 -4.68
CA GLY A 281 25.85 7.59 -3.56
C GLY A 281 26.21 9.08 -3.51
N ASN A 282 25.82 9.87 -4.51
CA ASN A 282 26.11 11.30 -4.53
C ASN A 282 25.30 12.02 -3.45
N MET A 283 25.99 12.65 -2.50
CA MET A 283 25.36 13.48 -1.48
C MET A 283 24.69 14.68 -2.14
N LEU A 284 23.39 14.80 -1.93
CA LEU A 284 22.61 15.97 -2.34
C LEU A 284 22.58 17.02 -1.25
N LYS A 285 22.57 16.57 0.00
CA LYS A 285 22.43 17.45 1.16
C LYS A 285 22.89 16.82 2.45
N GLU A 286 23.39 17.66 3.35
CA GLU A 286 23.65 17.36 4.74
C GLU A 286 22.99 18.39 5.65
N ILE A 287 22.44 17.92 6.77
CA ILE A 287 21.92 18.75 7.87
C ILE A 287 22.54 18.19 9.14
N SER A 288 23.48 18.93 9.72
CA SER A 288 24.02 18.65 11.04
C SER A 288 23.26 19.47 12.07
N SER A 289 22.87 18.83 13.17
CA SER A 289 22.39 19.53 14.35
C SER A 289 23.07 18.97 15.59
N TYR A 290 23.59 19.87 16.41
CA TYR A 290 24.24 19.51 17.66
C TYR A 290 23.26 19.03 18.75
N GLU A 291 21.96 19.10 18.48
CA GLU A 291 20.88 18.90 19.47
C GLU A 291 19.82 17.87 19.03
N ILE A 292 20.16 17.00 18.06
CA ILE A 292 19.19 16.04 17.53
C ILE A 292 19.79 14.64 17.58
N ILE A 293 19.26 13.78 18.42
CA ILE A 293 19.51 12.33 18.35
C ILE A 293 18.30 11.71 17.67
N VAL A 294 18.48 11.10 16.51
CA VAL A 294 17.39 10.51 15.75
C VAL A 294 17.27 9.03 16.06
N TYR A 295 16.14 8.61 16.64
CA TYR A 295 15.90 7.18 16.93
C TYR A 295 15.27 6.44 15.76
N ASP A 296 14.35 7.11 15.06
CA ASP A 296 13.69 6.57 13.87
C ASP A 296 13.29 7.65 12.86
N MET A 297 13.14 7.22 11.60
CA MET A 297 12.86 8.09 10.46
C MET A 297 11.87 7.47 9.48
N ALA A 298 10.97 8.31 8.98
CA ALA A 298 10.14 7.96 7.84
C ALA A 298 10.02 9.14 6.88
N VAL A 299 9.93 8.86 5.59
CA VAL A 299 9.63 9.87 4.58
C VAL A 299 8.18 9.71 4.16
N SER A 300 7.43 10.81 4.17
CA SER A 300 6.08 10.83 3.60
C SER A 300 6.13 10.58 2.09
N LYS A 301 5.39 9.57 1.63
CA LYS A 301 5.33 9.20 0.20
C LYS A 301 4.79 10.33 -0.70
N TRP A 302 3.98 11.24 -0.17
CA TRP A 302 3.26 12.22 -1.00
C TRP A 302 4.03 13.51 -1.22
N ASN A 303 4.62 14.07 -0.17
CA ASN A 303 5.30 15.37 -0.23
C ASN A 303 6.80 15.29 0.08
N GLY A 304 7.35 14.08 0.30
CA GLY A 304 8.77 13.89 0.58
C GLY A 304 9.24 14.50 1.90
N ILE A 305 8.32 14.84 2.80
CA ILE A 305 8.66 15.35 4.13
C ILE A 305 9.32 14.24 4.93
N LEU A 306 10.52 14.51 5.44
CA LEU A 306 11.18 13.67 6.41
C LEU A 306 10.57 13.92 7.79
N LEU A 307 10.16 12.83 8.44
CA LEU A 307 9.76 12.77 9.83
C LEU A 307 10.84 12.02 10.59
N CYS A 308 11.23 12.57 11.74
CA CYS A 308 12.18 11.93 12.64
C CYS A 308 11.71 12.08 14.08
N THR A 309 11.96 11.07 14.91
CA THR A 309 11.85 11.19 16.36
C THR A 309 13.13 11.83 16.91
N ASN A 310 13.02 12.74 17.88
CA ASN A 310 14.17 13.36 18.52
C ASN A 310 14.02 13.46 20.05
N ASP A 311 15.09 13.15 20.78
CA ASP A 311 15.27 13.48 22.20
C ASP A 311 15.97 14.84 22.33
N ASN A 312 15.21 15.86 22.74
CA ASN A 312 15.74 17.19 22.98
C ASN A 312 15.95 17.38 24.49
N LYS A 313 17.11 16.95 25.01
CA LYS A 313 17.43 16.94 26.45
C LYS A 313 17.45 18.30 27.15
N ILE A 314 17.30 19.42 26.43
CA ILE A 314 17.67 20.74 26.97
C ILE A 314 16.62 21.36 27.92
N GLN A 315 15.37 20.88 28.01
CA GLN A 315 14.36 21.58 28.84
C GLN A 315 13.37 20.71 29.64
N GLY A 316 13.66 19.43 29.91
CA GLY A 316 12.78 18.62 30.77
C GLY A 316 11.33 18.50 30.28
N ILE A 317 11.12 18.68 28.97
CA ILE A 317 9.85 18.50 28.27
C ILE A 317 10.11 17.57 27.09
N ASP A 318 9.20 16.61 26.96
CA ASP A 318 9.25 15.37 26.19
C ASP A 318 9.57 15.48 24.69
N GLU A 319 10.01 14.32 24.20
CA GLU A 319 10.42 13.97 22.84
C GLU A 319 9.47 14.50 21.75
N ARG A 320 10.06 14.96 20.64
CA ARG A 320 9.33 15.62 19.56
C ARG A 320 9.42 14.87 18.24
N ILE A 321 8.34 14.94 17.47
CA ILE A 321 8.36 14.57 16.05
C ILE A 321 8.75 15.81 15.26
N GLY A 322 9.96 15.78 14.71
CA GLY A 322 10.47 16.82 13.82
C GLY A 322 9.93 16.66 12.41
N ARG A 323 9.62 17.78 11.76
CA ARG A 323 9.30 17.84 10.33
C ARG A 323 10.36 18.62 9.60
N LEU A 324 10.93 18.02 8.57
CA LEU A 324 11.81 18.74 7.67
C LEU A 324 11.02 19.24 6.45
N ARG A 325 10.72 20.55 6.40
CA ARG A 325 10.19 21.23 5.21
C ARG A 325 11.15 22.30 4.76
N ASN A 326 11.48 22.32 3.46
CA ASN A 326 12.35 23.35 2.88
C ASN A 326 13.59 23.65 3.73
N LEU A 327 14.22 22.60 4.26
CA LEU A 327 15.51 22.68 4.95
C LEU A 327 15.46 23.35 6.33
N LYS A 328 14.27 23.63 6.85
CA LYS A 328 14.07 23.98 8.25
C LYS A 328 13.45 22.80 8.96
N LEU A 329 14.09 22.40 10.05
CA LEU A 329 13.47 21.48 10.99
C LEU A 329 12.45 22.28 11.79
N ASP A 330 11.18 21.98 11.54
CA ASP A 330 10.07 22.47 12.33
C ASP A 330 9.73 21.40 13.37
N LEU A 331 10.04 21.67 14.63
CA LEU A 331 9.73 20.78 15.75
C LEU A 331 8.24 20.86 16.05
N GLY A 332 7.45 20.15 15.26
CA GLY A 332 6.01 20.37 15.18
C GLY A 332 5.18 19.83 16.34
N ILE A 333 5.56 18.69 16.92
CA ILE A 333 4.69 17.98 17.89
C ILE A 333 5.49 17.58 19.12
N GLY A 334 5.17 18.17 20.26
CA GLY A 334 5.53 17.63 21.58
C GLY A 334 4.52 16.56 21.96
N ILE A 335 4.99 15.34 22.19
CA ILE A 335 4.17 14.28 22.78
C ILE A 335 4.25 14.53 24.29
N LEU A 336 3.14 14.90 24.94
CA LEU A 336 3.13 15.09 26.39
C LEU A 336 3.16 13.72 27.09
N GLY A 337 4.19 13.47 27.88
CA GLY A 337 4.43 12.23 28.63
C GLY A 337 5.71 11.52 28.19
N TYR A 338 6.34 10.81 29.13
CA TYR A 338 7.49 9.91 28.92
C TYR A 338 7.14 8.73 28.00
N VAL A 339 6.92 8.99 26.71
CA VAL A 339 6.58 7.99 25.72
C VAL A 339 7.56 8.10 24.58
N ILE A 340 8.38 7.08 24.43
CA ILE A 340 9.38 7.01 23.38
C ILE A 340 8.72 6.52 22.08
N PRO A 341 8.69 7.30 21.00
CA PRO A 341 8.24 6.79 19.73
C PRO A 341 9.29 5.85 19.16
N THR A 342 9.01 4.55 19.22
CA THR A 342 9.94 3.49 18.78
C THR A 342 9.86 3.19 17.29
N ALA A 343 8.78 3.63 16.61
CA ALA A 343 8.59 3.35 15.19
C ALA A 343 7.73 4.44 14.50
N ILE A 344 8.18 4.93 13.34
CA ILE A 344 7.41 5.74 12.41
C ILE A 344 7.24 4.96 11.10
N CYS A 345 6.03 4.91 10.56
CA CYS A 345 5.82 4.44 9.20
C CYS A 345 4.90 5.37 8.39
N SER A 346 5.08 5.37 7.06
CA SER A 346 4.24 6.13 6.14
C SER A 346 3.63 5.18 5.10
N ARG A 347 2.29 5.21 5.00
CA ARG A 347 1.49 4.60 3.92
C ARG A 347 0.85 5.69 3.06
N GLU A 348 0.35 5.30 1.89
CA GLU A 348 0.00 6.17 0.74
C GLU A 348 -0.82 7.43 1.04
N PHE A 349 -1.63 7.43 2.11
CA PHE A 349 -2.40 8.59 2.58
C PHE A 349 -2.32 8.79 4.11
N LEU A 350 -1.42 8.07 4.79
CA LEU A 350 -1.39 7.96 6.24
C LEU A 350 0.05 8.04 6.77
N ILE A 351 0.30 8.95 7.69
CA ILE A 351 1.46 8.84 8.59
C ILE A 351 0.97 8.17 9.86
N VAL A 352 1.57 7.03 10.19
CA VAL A 352 1.32 6.28 11.42
C VAL A 352 2.56 6.40 12.26
N VAL A 353 2.45 7.12 13.38
CA VAL A 353 3.50 7.14 14.39
C VAL A 353 3.09 6.13 15.45
N GLY A 354 3.88 5.07 15.59
CA GLY A 354 3.72 4.07 16.65
C GLY A 354 4.55 4.49 17.86
N ALA A 355 3.88 4.99 18.89
CA ALA A 355 4.52 5.24 20.17
C ALA A 355 4.43 3.97 21.03
N ILE A 356 5.58 3.44 21.48
CA ILE A 356 5.64 2.25 22.33
C ILE A 356 6.49 2.55 23.54
N ASN A 357 5.94 2.14 24.68
CA ASN A 357 6.51 2.06 26.02
C ASN A 357 6.30 3.29 26.90
N ASN A 358 5.44 3.05 27.89
CA ASN A 358 5.50 3.65 29.20
C ASN A 358 6.26 2.64 30.06
N ASP A 359 7.33 3.02 30.75
CA ASP A 359 8.26 2.13 31.48
C ASP A 359 7.63 1.37 32.68
N TYR A 360 6.30 1.34 32.79
CA TYR A 360 5.58 0.59 33.80
C TYR A 360 5.01 -0.73 33.23
N PRO A 361 5.55 -1.90 33.65
CA PRO A 361 5.23 -3.20 33.05
C PRO A 361 3.80 -3.72 33.30
N LYS A 362 2.91 -2.93 33.91
CA LYS A 362 1.53 -3.36 34.21
C LYS A 362 0.45 -2.75 33.30
N HIS A 363 0.74 -1.69 32.53
CA HIS A 363 -0.25 -1.01 31.69
C HIS A 363 0.36 -0.46 30.38
N GLY A 364 0.98 -1.32 29.58
CA GLY A 364 1.53 -0.92 28.29
C GLY A 364 0.44 -0.43 27.33
N LYS A 365 0.28 0.89 27.21
CA LYS A 365 -0.57 1.51 26.19
C LYS A 365 0.24 1.72 24.92
N ARG A 366 -0.36 1.45 23.76
CA ARG A 366 0.18 1.83 22.46
C ARG A 366 -0.62 3.00 21.94
N VAL A 367 0.06 4.07 21.54
CA VAL A 367 -0.60 5.23 20.95
C VAL A 367 -0.26 5.27 19.47
N VAL A 368 -1.30 5.25 18.63
CA VAL A 368 -1.18 5.45 17.20
C VAL A 368 -1.70 6.83 16.87
N ILE A 369 -0.81 7.69 16.39
CA ILE A 369 -1.16 9.03 15.92
C ILE A 369 -1.31 8.98 14.41
N ARG A 370 -2.50 9.30 13.92
CA ARG A 370 -2.81 9.49 12.51
C ARG A 370 -2.79 10.99 12.19
N MET A 371 -2.04 11.37 11.17
CA MET A 371 -1.96 12.76 10.71
C MET A 371 -2.55 12.92 9.31
N ASN A 372 -3.23 14.04 9.09
CA ASN A 372 -3.74 14.43 7.78
C ASN A 372 -2.62 15.00 6.88
N GLU A 373 -2.96 15.36 5.64
CA GLU A 373 -2.03 15.89 4.63
C GLU A 373 -1.30 17.18 5.05
N LYS A 374 -1.93 17.97 5.93
CA LYS A 374 -1.33 19.20 6.49
C LYS A 374 -0.40 18.89 7.67
N GLY A 375 -0.40 17.65 8.15
CA GLY A 375 0.30 17.24 9.36
C GLY A 375 -0.43 17.69 10.62
N GLN A 376 -1.75 17.82 10.58
CA GLN A 376 -2.55 17.99 11.78
C GLN A 376 -3.01 16.62 12.27
N ASN A 377 -3.15 16.46 13.58
CA ASN A 377 -3.66 15.22 14.15
C ASN A 377 -5.09 15.01 13.66
N GLU A 378 -5.32 13.88 12.99
CA GLU A 378 -6.64 13.49 12.51
C GLU A 378 -7.29 12.58 13.54
N HIS A 379 -6.53 11.61 14.06
CA HIS A 379 -7.00 10.66 15.07
C HIS A 379 -5.87 10.19 15.98
N VAL A 380 -6.17 9.99 17.27
CA VAL A 380 -5.31 9.31 18.23
C VAL A 380 -6.02 8.05 18.69
N PHE A 381 -5.40 6.90 18.45
CA PHE A 381 -5.91 5.62 18.90
C PHE A 381 -5.04 5.11 20.05
N GLU A 382 -5.65 4.86 21.20
CA GLU A 382 -5.01 4.10 22.27
C GLU A 382 -5.36 2.63 22.12
N TYR A 383 -4.36 1.76 22.16
CA TYR A 383 -4.53 0.32 22.25
C TYR A 383 -3.97 -0.20 23.57
N ASP A 384 -4.57 -1.26 24.10
CA ASP A 384 -4.04 -2.00 25.22
C ASP A 384 -2.83 -2.86 24.83
N THR A 385 -2.29 -3.56 25.82
CA THR A 385 -1.17 -4.50 25.64
C THR A 385 -1.49 -5.64 24.67
N TYR A 386 -2.76 -5.91 24.41
CA TYR A 386 -3.26 -6.96 23.51
C TYR A 386 -3.61 -6.41 22.11
N GLY A 387 -3.44 -5.11 21.86
CA GLY A 387 -3.75 -4.48 20.59
C GLY A 387 -5.24 -4.21 20.39
N GLN A 388 -6.05 -4.21 21.45
CA GLN A 388 -7.45 -3.80 21.38
C GLN A 388 -7.59 -2.29 21.61
N PRO A 389 -8.42 -1.59 20.82
CA PRO A 389 -8.61 -0.15 20.98
C PRO A 389 -9.32 0.14 22.31
N ILE A 390 -8.69 0.95 23.16
CA ILE A 390 -9.22 1.34 24.48
C ILE A 390 -10.22 2.49 24.33
N SER A 391 -9.95 3.46 23.44
CA SER A 391 -10.88 4.56 23.10
C SER A 391 -10.40 5.35 21.88
N ASN A 392 -11.33 6.05 21.20
CA ASN A 392 -11.02 7.12 20.25
C ASN A 392 -10.89 8.43 21.02
N ILE A 393 -9.68 8.96 21.16
CA ILE A 393 -9.48 10.28 21.76
C ILE A 393 -9.43 11.30 20.62
N LEU A 394 -10.50 12.08 20.49
CA LEU A 394 -10.51 13.29 19.66
C LEU A 394 -9.92 14.43 20.50
N PHE A 395 -8.69 14.85 20.18
CA PHE A 395 -8.19 16.15 20.60
C PHE A 395 -8.72 17.22 19.62
N LEU A 396 -9.34 18.27 20.15
CA LEU A 396 -9.71 19.48 19.40
C LEU A 396 -8.48 20.28 19.00
#